data_AF-A0A4Y2H6G8-F1
#
_entry.id   AF-A0A4Y2H6G8-F1
#
_cell.length_a   1.000
_cell.length_b   1.000
_cell.length_c   1.000
_cell.angle_alpha   90.00
_cell.angle_beta   90.00
_cell.angle_gamma   90.00
#
_symmetry.space_group_name_H-M   'P 1'
#
loop_
_entity.id
_entity.type
_entity.pdbx_description
1 polymer ?
#
loop_
_entity_poly.entity_id
_entity_poly.type
_entity_poly.pdbx_seq_one_letter_code
_entity_poly.pdbx_strand_id
1 'polypeptide(L)'
;MDLKFGFLLNVEKLCYGHNTDVLLGNCRNLGDFYSRDFNGLELHDEILDCRMLLSSRLPEKIKTLEQLLQFIVSYGDKSVFPNFRIALHILLTIATSIASCERSFSKLKLILSYVRASMGQKRLCDLALFSIEKAVTEKTDFNEIINTFASLKARKVHF
;
A
#
# COMPACT_ATOMS: atom_id res chain seq x y z
N MET A 1 0.88 -10.34 -5.96
CA MET A 1 1.67 -9.11 -6.24
C MET A 1 1.93 -9.09 -7.73
N ASP A 2 1.53 -8.03 -8.44
CA ASP A 2 1.72 -7.93 -9.89
C ASP A 2 3.19 -8.19 -10.26
N LEU A 3 3.46 -9.21 -11.08
CA LEU A 3 4.81 -9.57 -11.53
C LEU A 3 5.55 -8.40 -12.20
N LYS A 4 4.80 -7.39 -12.65
CA LYS A 4 5.29 -6.21 -13.38
C LYS A 4 6.20 -5.32 -12.55
N PHE A 5 5.98 -5.21 -11.24
CA PHE A 5 6.84 -4.44 -10.33
C PHE A 5 7.90 -5.29 -9.62
N GLY A 6 7.91 -6.61 -9.85
CA GLY A 6 8.79 -7.53 -9.14
C GLY A 6 10.28 -7.20 -9.28
N PHE A 7 10.68 -6.55 -10.37
CA PHE A 7 12.07 -6.14 -10.58
C PHE A 7 12.52 -4.98 -9.67
N LEU A 8 11.60 -4.09 -9.26
CA LEU A 8 11.91 -2.98 -8.35
C LEU A 8 12.07 -3.43 -6.90
N LEU A 9 11.46 -4.56 -6.52
CA LEU A 9 11.55 -5.11 -5.18
C LEU A 9 12.91 -5.79 -4.91
N ASN A 10 13.58 -6.26 -5.95
CA ASN A 10 14.89 -6.89 -5.83
C ASN A 10 15.99 -5.83 -5.91
N VAL A 11 16.28 -5.19 -4.77
CA VAL A 11 17.26 -4.09 -4.66
C VAL A 11 18.66 -4.53 -5.08
N GLU A 12 19.06 -5.77 -4.78
CA GLU A 12 20.37 -6.28 -5.18
C GLU A 12 20.50 -6.37 -6.71
N LYS A 13 19.49 -6.94 -7.38
CA LYS A 13 19.47 -7.03 -8.85
C LYS A 13 19.25 -5.66 -9.50
N LEU A 14 18.51 -4.77 -8.86
CA LEU A 14 18.25 -3.43 -9.34
C LEU A 14 19.49 -2.54 -9.24
N CYS A 15 20.28 -2.64 -8.18
CA CYS A 15 21.46 -1.79 -7.95
C CYS A 15 22.75 -2.38 -8.53
N TYR A 16 22.90 -3.70 -8.55
CA TYR A 16 24.16 -4.38 -8.92
C TYR A 16 24.02 -5.35 -10.10
N GLY A 17 22.84 -5.44 -10.72
CA GLY A 17 22.61 -6.36 -11.84
C GLY A 17 23.22 -5.87 -13.16
N HIS A 18 23.97 -6.74 -13.84
CA HIS A 18 24.61 -6.45 -15.13
C HIS A 18 23.66 -6.54 -16.35
N ASN A 19 22.43 -7.03 -16.17
CA ASN A 19 21.50 -7.25 -17.29
C ASN A 19 20.69 -5.98 -17.59
N THR A 20 21.31 -5.03 -18.28
CA THR A 20 20.67 -3.77 -18.70
C THR A 20 19.57 -3.99 -19.75
N ASP A 21 19.72 -4.95 -20.66
CA ASP A 21 18.71 -5.21 -21.71
C ASP A 21 17.37 -5.71 -21.12
N VAL A 22 17.45 -6.56 -20.10
CA VAL A 22 16.28 -7.08 -19.39
C VAL A 22 15.62 -5.97 -18.56
N LEU A 23 16.43 -5.09 -17.95
CA LEU A 23 15.92 -3.94 -17.21
C LEU A 23 15.19 -2.97 -18.14
N LEU A 24 15.76 -2.68 -19.30
CA LEU A 24 15.16 -1.81 -20.31
C LEU A 24 13.81 -2.35 -20.80
N GLY A 25 13.73 -3.66 -21.09
CA GLY A 25 12.46 -4.31 -21.45
C GLY A 25 11.40 -4.18 -20.36
N ASN A 26 11.78 -4.35 -19.09
CA ASN A 26 10.86 -4.21 -17.97
C ASN A 26 10.42 -2.75 -17.75
N CYS A 27 11.34 -1.78 -17.87
CA CYS A 27 11.02 -0.37 -17.73
C CYS A 27 10.11 0.13 -18.86
N ARG A 28 10.32 -0.36 -20.09
CA ARG A 28 9.41 -0.11 -21.22
C ARG A 28 8.02 -0.67 -20.96
N ASN A 29 7.91 -1.95 -20.60
CA ASN A 29 6.63 -2.57 -20.29
C ASN A 29 5.87 -1.84 -19.16
N LEU A 30 6.61 -1.34 -18.17
CA LEU A 30 6.04 -0.59 -17.06
C LEU A 30 5.60 0.82 -17.50
N GLY A 31 6.43 1.52 -18.29
CA GLY A 31 6.11 2.82 -18.87
C GLY A 31 4.95 2.76 -19.86
N ASP A 32 4.81 1.69 -20.65
CA ASP A 32 3.68 1.50 -21.55
C ASP A 32 2.36 1.36 -20.77
N PHE A 33 2.41 0.66 -19.63
CA PHE A 33 1.24 0.48 -18.75
C PHE A 33 0.89 1.75 -17.97
N TYR A 34 1.89 2.50 -17.51
CA TYR A 34 1.77 3.77 -16.79
C TYR A 34 2.16 4.97 -17.67
N SER A 35 1.72 4.96 -18.93
CA SER A 35 2.11 5.95 -19.95
C SER A 35 1.70 7.39 -19.64
N ARG A 36 0.81 7.59 -18.66
CA ARG A 36 0.42 8.91 -18.15
C ARG A 36 1.24 9.38 -16.96
N ASP A 37 1.90 8.46 -16.25
CA ASP A 37 2.55 8.75 -14.98
C ASP A 37 4.06 8.97 -15.14
N PHE A 38 4.73 8.19 -16.01
CA PHE A 38 6.16 8.35 -16.27
C PHE A 38 6.60 7.70 -17.57
N ASN A 39 7.77 8.10 -18.08
CA ASN A 39 8.37 7.54 -19.27
C ASN A 39 9.30 6.36 -18.92
N GLY A 40 9.06 5.20 -19.54
CA GLY A 40 9.84 3.98 -19.29
C GLY A 40 11.31 4.06 -19.71
N LEU A 41 11.65 4.88 -20.70
CA LEU A 41 13.04 5.10 -21.12
C LEU A 41 13.78 5.99 -20.11
N GLU A 42 13.17 7.11 -19.71
CA GLU A 42 13.75 8.00 -18.69
C GLU A 42 13.88 7.29 -17.34
N LEU A 43 12.92 6.45 -16.96
CA LEU A 43 13.02 5.60 -15.77
C LEU A 43 14.27 4.71 -15.82
N HIS A 44 14.55 4.10 -16.97
CA HIS A 44 15.72 3.24 -17.12
C HIS A 44 17.02 4.04 -16.92
N ASP A 45 17.12 5.21 -17.54
CA ASP A 45 18.30 6.08 -17.45
C ASP A 45 18.50 6.59 -16.02
N GLU A 46 17.42 7.01 -15.34
CA GLU A 46 17.45 7.39 -13.93
C GLU A 46 17.91 6.24 -13.00
N ILE A 47 17.51 5.00 -13.29
CA ILE A 47 17.98 3.83 -12.54
C ILE A 47 19.47 3.61 -12.76
N LEU A 48 19.98 3.78 -13.99
CA LEU A 48 21.41 3.66 -14.29
C LEU A 48 22.22 4.75 -13.58
N ASP A 49 21.74 5.99 -13.60
CA ASP A 49 22.35 7.10 -12.88
C ASP A 49 22.38 6.82 -11.37
N CYS A 50 21.28 6.30 -10.82
CA CYS A 50 21.24 5.87 -9.42
C CYS A 50 22.29 4.78 -9.13
N ARG A 51 22.49 3.79 -10.02
CA ARG A 51 23.54 2.77 -9.86
C ARG A 51 24.94 3.37 -9.82
N MET A 52 25.22 4.34 -10.68
CA MET A 52 26.50 5.04 -10.74
C MET A 52 26.77 5.87 -9.47
N LEU A 53 25.73 6.47 -8.90
CA LEU A 53 25.85 7.18 -7.62
C LEU A 53 26.08 6.21 -6.45
N LEU A 54 25.39 5.07 -6.45
CA LEU A 54 25.57 4.05 -5.41
C LEU A 54 26.97 3.42 -5.44
N SER A 55 27.52 3.16 -6.63
CA SER A 55 28.86 2.57 -6.78
C SER A 55 29.99 3.53 -6.44
N SER A 56 29.78 4.84 -6.59
CA SER A 56 30.81 5.86 -6.34
C SER A 56 30.85 6.37 -4.90
N ARG A 57 29.72 6.35 -4.16
CA ARG A 57 29.63 7.02 -2.85
C ARG A 57 29.34 6.14 -1.65
N LEU A 58 28.88 4.91 -1.83
CA LEU A 58 28.53 4.02 -0.71
C LEU A 58 29.59 2.92 -0.51
N PRO A 59 30.27 2.88 0.65
CA PRO A 59 31.20 1.80 0.98
C PRO A 59 30.47 0.48 1.30
N GLU A 60 29.20 0.54 1.72
CA GLU A 60 28.36 -0.63 2.01
C GLU A 60 27.26 -0.82 0.97
N LYS A 61 26.99 -2.07 0.61
CA LYS A 61 25.93 -2.41 -0.34
C LYS A 61 24.55 -2.23 0.29
N ILE A 62 23.67 -1.51 -0.41
CA ILE A 62 22.26 -1.41 -0.03
C ILE A 62 21.59 -2.77 -0.25
N LYS A 63 20.93 -3.29 0.79
CA LYS A 63 20.24 -4.60 0.73
C LYS A 63 18.72 -4.48 0.80
N THR A 64 18.21 -3.41 1.44
CA THR A 64 16.78 -3.24 1.67
C THR A 64 16.19 -2.08 0.88
N LEU A 65 14.90 -2.19 0.53
CA LEU A 65 14.17 -1.15 -0.18
C LEU A 65 14.06 0.13 0.65
N GLU A 66 13.98 0.01 1.97
CA GLU A 66 13.95 1.14 2.90
C GLU A 66 15.23 1.98 2.84
N GLN A 67 16.39 1.32 2.81
CA GLN A 67 17.68 2.00 2.67
C GLN A 67 17.79 2.71 1.31
N LEU A 68 17.31 2.09 0.24
CA LEU A 68 17.26 2.71 -1.09
C LEU A 68 16.36 3.94 -1.11
N LEU A 69 15.17 3.85 -0.51
CA LEU A 69 14.23 4.97 -0.39
C LEU A 69 14.82 6.11 0.45
N GLN A 70 15.46 5.80 1.57
CA GLN A 70 16.11 6.80 2.41
C GLN A 70 17.28 7.47 1.70
N PHE A 71 18.02 6.72 0.88
CA PHE A 71 19.05 7.28 0.00
C PHE A 71 18.46 8.26 -1.00
N ILE A 72 17.42 7.86 -1.75
CA ILE A 72 16.77 8.72 -2.75
C ILE A 72 16.20 10.00 -2.11
N VAL A 73 15.61 9.90 -0.91
CA VAL A 73 15.06 11.03 -0.16
C VAL A 73 16.14 11.97 0.37
N SER A 74 17.27 11.44 0.83
CA SER A 74 18.38 12.25 1.38
C SER A 74 19.24 12.93 0.32
N TYR A 75 19.30 12.37 -0.89
CA TYR A 75 20.26 12.81 -1.92
C TYR A 75 19.81 14.04 -2.72
N GLY A 76 18.54 14.42 -2.67
CA GLY A 76 18.14 15.63 -3.38
C GLY A 76 16.67 15.94 -3.37
N ASP A 77 16.42 17.22 -3.65
CA ASP A 77 15.12 17.85 -3.81
C ASP A 77 14.21 17.05 -4.76
N LYS A 78 12.90 17.37 -4.77
CA LYS A 78 11.88 16.61 -5.53
C LYS A 78 12.18 16.43 -7.04
N SER A 79 13.16 17.14 -7.58
CA SER A 79 13.62 17.08 -8.96
C SER A 79 14.62 15.96 -9.29
N VAL A 80 15.19 15.28 -8.29
CA VAL A 80 16.18 14.21 -8.53
C VAL A 80 15.47 12.86 -8.69
N PHE A 81 15.60 12.28 -9.88
CA PHE A 81 14.95 11.03 -10.34
C PHE A 81 13.40 11.05 -10.26
N PRO A 82 12.73 11.95 -11.00
CA PRO A 82 11.28 12.10 -10.95
C PRO A 82 10.52 10.82 -11.36
N ASN A 83 10.92 10.17 -12.45
CA ASN A 83 10.24 8.98 -12.95
C ASN A 83 10.43 7.79 -11.99
N PHE A 84 11.64 7.63 -11.44
CA PHE A 84 11.94 6.58 -10.48
C PHE A 84 11.19 6.74 -9.16
N ARG A 85 11.06 7.98 -8.67
CA ARG A 85 10.23 8.29 -7.49
C ARG A 85 8.77 7.96 -7.72
N ILE A 86 8.22 8.32 -8.88
CA ILE A 86 6.81 8.01 -9.21
C ILE A 86 6.61 6.50 -9.24
N ALA A 87 7.51 5.75 -9.89
CA ALA A 87 7.44 4.29 -9.94
C ALA A 87 7.49 3.65 -8.53
N LEU A 88 8.39 4.12 -7.66
CA LEU A 88 8.48 3.67 -6.27
C LEU A 88 7.24 4.04 -5.46
N HIS A 89 6.66 5.21 -5.69
CA HIS A 89 5.47 5.66 -4.98
C HIS A 89 4.25 4.79 -5.34
N ILE A 90 4.04 4.53 -6.65
CA ILE A 90 2.99 3.63 -7.13
C ILE A 90 3.15 2.23 -6.51
N LEU A 91 4.39 1.71 -6.48
CA LEU A 91 4.68 0.42 -5.86
C LEU A 91 4.28 0.39 -4.38
N LEU A 92 4.65 1.42 -3.61
CA LEU A 92 4.32 1.52 -2.19
C LEU A 92 2.82 1.68 -1.95
N THR A 93 2.11 2.48 -2.76
CA THR A 93 0.66 2.64 -2.67
C THR A 93 -0.06 1.33 -2.94
N ILE A 94 0.38 0.55 -3.94
CA ILE A 94 -0.18 -0.77 -4.22
C ILE A 94 0.10 -1.73 -3.07
N ALA A 95 1.33 -1.79 -2.58
CA ALA A 95 1.72 -2.68 -1.49
C ALA A 95 0.92 -2.38 -0.19
N THR A 96 0.79 -1.10 0.15
CA THR A 96 0.01 -0.66 1.32
C THR A 96 -1.48 -0.93 1.16
N SER A 97 -2.04 -0.73 -0.04
CA SER A 97 -3.43 -1.06 -0.33
C SER A 97 -3.69 -2.57 -0.21
N ILE A 98 -2.82 -3.42 -0.76
CA ILE A 98 -2.95 -4.88 -0.66
C ILE A 98 -2.90 -5.32 0.81
N ALA A 99 -1.91 -4.84 1.57
CA ALA A 99 -1.78 -5.19 2.98
C ALA A 99 -3.00 -4.74 3.81
N SER A 100 -3.56 -3.55 3.51
CA SER A 100 -4.78 -3.05 4.13
C SER A 100 -6.00 -3.92 3.81
N CYS A 101 -6.16 -4.31 2.54
CA CYS A 101 -7.20 -5.23 2.10
C CYS A 101 -7.08 -6.58 2.82
N GLU A 102 -5.90 -7.20 2.85
CA GLU A 102 -5.67 -8.48 3.54
C GLU A 102 -5.99 -8.40 5.03
N ARG A 103 -5.57 -7.33 5.71
CA ARG A 103 -5.91 -7.07 7.13
C ARG A 103 -7.42 -6.96 7.32
N SER A 104 -8.10 -6.22 6.45
CA SER A 104 -9.56 -6.01 6.50
C SER A 104 -10.33 -7.31 6.24
N PHE A 105 -9.94 -8.09 5.24
CA PHE A 105 -10.52 -9.41 4.95
C PHE A 105 -10.26 -10.43 6.06
N SER A 106 -9.10 -10.39 6.71
CA SER A 106 -8.80 -11.22 7.88
C SER A 106 -9.76 -10.93 9.05
N LYS A 107 -10.04 -9.65 9.32
CA LYS A 107 -11.05 -9.24 10.31
C LYS A 107 -12.46 -9.67 9.91
N LEU A 108 -12.83 -9.49 8.65
CA LEU A 108 -14.12 -9.91 8.12
C LEU A 108 -14.31 -11.44 8.25
N LYS A 109 -13.26 -12.23 8.02
CA LYS A 109 -13.29 -13.69 8.23
C LYS A 109 -13.59 -14.04 9.69
N LEU A 110 -12.98 -13.35 10.66
CA LEU A 110 -13.28 -13.56 12.09
C LEU A 110 -14.72 -13.21 12.44
N ILE A 111 -15.24 -12.08 11.93
CA ILE A 111 -16.65 -11.67 12.11
C ILE A 111 -17.60 -12.72 11.52
N LEU A 112 -17.33 -13.15 10.29
CA LEU A 112 -18.13 -14.18 9.62
C LEU A 112 -18.10 -15.50 10.36
N SER A 113 -16.95 -15.95 10.87
CA SER A 113 -16.83 -17.21 11.61
C SER A 113 -17.54 -17.15 12.96
N TYR A 114 -17.47 -16.02 13.67
CA TYR A 114 -18.06 -15.87 15.01
C TYR A 114 -19.59 -15.70 14.97
N VAL A 115 -20.13 -14.94 14.01
CA VAL A 115 -21.56 -14.56 13.99
C VAL A 115 -22.41 -15.39 13.01
N ARG A 116 -21.85 -16.46 12.43
CA ARG A 116 -22.45 -17.21 11.30
C ARG A 116 -23.79 -17.92 11.56
N ALA A 117 -24.30 -17.91 12.79
CA ALA A 117 -25.52 -18.66 13.11
C ALA A 117 -26.83 -17.96 12.66
N SER A 118 -26.87 -16.65 12.37
CA SER A 118 -28.16 -15.98 12.05
C SER A 118 -28.12 -14.63 11.31
N MET A 119 -26.97 -14.15 10.81
CA MET A 119 -26.84 -12.73 10.43
C MET A 119 -27.03 -12.45 8.92
N GLY A 120 -27.81 -11.41 8.59
CA GLY A 120 -27.99 -10.91 7.22
C GLY A 120 -26.89 -9.95 6.74
N GLN A 121 -26.80 -9.74 5.42
CA GLN A 121 -25.72 -8.98 4.76
C GLN A 121 -25.57 -7.54 5.27
N LYS A 122 -26.67 -6.84 5.55
CA LYS A 122 -26.64 -5.46 6.03
C LYS A 122 -25.90 -5.33 7.36
N ARG A 123 -26.28 -6.16 8.34
CA ARG A 123 -25.64 -6.20 9.66
C ARG A 123 -24.19 -6.66 9.59
N LEU A 124 -23.84 -7.49 8.60
CA LEU A 124 -22.46 -7.89 8.35
C LEU A 124 -21.60 -6.72 7.87
N CYS A 125 -22.09 -5.96 6.89
CA CYS A 125 -21.40 -4.77 6.40
C CYS A 125 -21.21 -3.75 7.53
N ASP A 126 -22.25 -3.50 8.34
CA ASP A 126 -22.17 -2.57 9.47
C ASP A 126 -21.12 -3.02 10.51
N LEU A 127 -21.07 -4.31 10.83
CA LEU A 127 -20.11 -4.85 11.80
C LEU A 127 -18.68 -4.90 11.25
N ALA A 128 -18.52 -5.15 9.95
CA ALA A 128 -17.23 -5.05 9.27
C ALA A 128 -16.72 -3.59 9.29
N LEU A 129 -17.60 -2.62 9.04
CA LEU A 129 -17.26 -1.20 9.11
C LEU A 129 -16.79 -0.80 10.52
N PHE A 130 -17.50 -1.19 11.57
CA PHE A 130 -17.06 -0.93 12.96
C PHE A 130 -15.72 -1.58 13.31
N SER A 131 -15.42 -2.75 12.74
CA SER A 131 -14.16 -3.45 12.97
C SER A 131 -12.98 -2.84 12.21
N ILE A 132 -13.22 -2.30 11.01
CA ILE A 132 -12.23 -1.53 10.25
C ILE A 132 -11.97 -0.20 10.96
N GLU A 133 -13.03 0.53 11.31
CA GLU A 133 -12.99 1.81 12.03
C GLU A 133 -12.96 1.63 13.55
N LYS A 134 -12.24 0.61 14.04
CA LYS A 134 -12.21 0.25 15.46
C LYS A 134 -11.76 1.43 16.33
N ALA A 135 -10.76 2.19 15.89
CA ALA A 135 -10.22 3.32 16.65
C ALA A 135 -11.24 4.47 16.82
N VAL A 136 -12.17 4.63 15.88
CA VAL A 136 -13.28 5.59 15.99
C VAL A 136 -14.38 5.00 16.84
N THR A 137 -14.70 3.72 16.61
CA THR A 137 -15.72 2.97 17.33
C THR A 137 -15.44 2.89 18.83
N GLU A 138 -14.18 2.73 19.25
CA GLU A 138 -13.77 2.73 20.66
C GLU A 138 -13.94 4.09 21.36
N LYS A 139 -14.00 5.19 20.61
CA LYS A 139 -14.23 6.55 21.16
C LYS A 139 -15.71 6.85 21.34
N THR A 140 -16.59 6.04 20.80
CA THR A 140 -18.03 6.23 20.87
C THR A 140 -18.58 5.64 22.17
N ASP A 141 -19.41 6.39 22.89
CA ASP A 141 -20.07 5.87 24.10
C ASP A 141 -21.24 4.96 23.72
N PHE A 142 -21.00 3.66 23.76
CA PHE A 142 -22.03 2.66 23.52
C PHE A 142 -23.17 2.72 24.54
N ASN A 143 -22.92 3.17 25.78
CA ASN A 143 -23.97 3.26 26.79
C ASN A 143 -24.98 4.34 26.42
N GLU A 144 -24.52 5.49 25.93
CA GLU A 144 -25.38 6.56 25.44
C GLU A 144 -26.25 6.07 24.27
N ILE A 145 -25.65 5.37 23.30
CA ILE A 145 -26.38 4.83 22.15
C ILE A 145 -27.42 3.80 22.59
N ILE A 146 -27.07 2.89 23.51
CA ILE A 146 -27.98 1.88 24.05
C ILE A 146 -29.15 2.56 24.77
N ASN A 147 -28.88 3.56 25.61
CA ASN A 147 -29.90 4.31 26.32
C ASN A 147 -30.82 5.07 25.37
N THR A 148 -30.26 5.72 24.36
CA THR A 148 -31.02 6.43 23.33
C THR A 148 -31.90 5.47 22.55
N PHE A 149 -31.36 4.33 22.10
CA PHE A 149 -32.12 3.31 21.39
C PHE A 149 -33.25 2.72 22.26
N ALA A 150 -32.97 2.44 23.54
CA ALA A 150 -33.98 1.96 24.49
C ALA A 150 -35.10 2.99 24.69
N SER A 151 -34.77 4.27 24.84
CA SER A 151 -35.75 5.35 24.99
C SER A 151 -36.66 5.52 23.77
N LEU A 152 -36.12 5.33 22.55
CA LEU A 152 -36.88 5.40 21.30
C LEU A 152 -37.81 4.20 21.12
N LYS A 153 -37.37 3.00 21.54
CA LYS A 153 -38.19 1.77 21.49
C LYS A 153 -39.27 1.71 22.58
N ALA A 154 -39.13 2.51 23.64
CA ALA A 154 -40.04 2.53 24.78
C ALA A 154 -41.36 3.32 24.57
N ARG A 155 -41.64 3.87 23.37
CA ARG A 155 -42.96 4.45 23.01
C ARG A 155 -43.83 3.39 22.33
N LYS A 156 -45.05 3.01 22.74
CA LYS A 156 -45.94 3.37 23.85
C LYS A 156 -46.83 2.13 24.12
N VAL A 157 -46.87 1.60 25.35
CA VAL A 157 -48.04 0.84 25.81
C VAL A 157 -48.86 1.82 26.66
N HIS A 158 -49.87 2.45 26.05
CA HIS A 158 -50.93 3.06 26.83
C HIS A 158 -51.96 1.97 27.12
N PHE A 159 -52.09 1.62 28.40
CA PHE A 159 -53.25 0.90 28.92
C PHE A 159 -54.43 1.86 29.01
#